data_AF-A0A0C9ZZV9-F1
#
_entry.id   AF-A0A0C9ZZV9-F1
#
_cell.length_a   1.000
_cell.length_b   1.000
_cell.length_c   1.000
_cell.angle_alpha   90.00
_cell.angle_beta   90.00
_cell.angle_gamma   90.00
#
_symmetry.space_group_name_H-M   'P 1'
#
loop_
_entity.id
_entity.type
_entity.pdbx_description
1 polymer ?
#
loop_
_entity_poly.entity_id
_entity_poly.type
_entity_poly.pdbx_seq_one_letter_code
_entity_poly.pdbx_strand_id
1 'polypeptide(L)' 'MHRQLVRFVVADDQAINIIECPEFRRLIRLLQPELNESDIYHHTKFCELILEAFDEYFEALKRDLVMAQGKISFTSDLWS' A
#
# COMPACT_ATOMS: atom_id res chain seq x y z
N MET A 1 -12.71 -3.29 -0.90
CA MET A 1 -11.86 -3.77 0.22
C MET A 1 -10.37 -3.71 -0.11
N HIS A 2 -9.83 -4.48 -1.07
CA HIS A 2 -8.37 -4.57 -1.28
C HIS A 2 -7.66 -3.22 -1.48
N ARG A 3 -8.23 -2.30 -2.28
CA ARG A 3 -7.68 -0.94 -2.44
C ARG A 3 -7.65 -0.14 -1.12
N GLN A 4 -8.62 -0.36 -0.23
CA GLN A 4 -8.66 0.29 1.08
C GLN A 4 -7.58 -0.29 2.01
N LEU A 5 -7.33 -1.61 1.93
CA LEU A 5 -6.25 -2.26 2.66
C LEU A 5 -4.87 -1.80 2.16
N VAL A 6 -4.67 -1.70 0.84
CA VAL A 6 -3.44 -1.13 0.26
C VAL A 6 -3.24 0.29 0.77
N ARG A 7 -4.28 1.12 0.77
CA ARG A 7 -4.21 2.49 1.29
C ARG A 7 -3.87 2.53 2.78
N PHE A 8 -4.47 1.66 3.60
CA PHE A 8 -4.16 1.54 5.03
C PHE A 8 -2.68 1.17 5.23
N VAL A 9 -2.18 0.19 4.49
CA VAL A 9 -0.78 -0.22 4.61
C VAL A 9 0.19 0.89 4.19
N VAL A 10 -0.07 1.54 3.06
CA VAL A 10 0.83 2.56 2.50
C VAL A 10 0.75 3.89 3.24
N ALA A 11 -0.45 4.36 3.58
CA ALA A 11 -0.62 5.67 4.21
C ALA A 11 -0.15 5.70 5.65
N ASP A 12 -0.26 4.57 6.36
CA ASP A 12 0.08 4.45 7.77
C ASP A 12 1.40 3.69 8.01
N ASP A 13 2.21 3.47 6.95
CA ASP A 13 3.49 2.73 6.97
C ASP A 13 3.43 1.40 7.76
N GLN A 14 2.36 0.65 7.52
CA GLN A 14 2.18 -0.62 8.21
C GLN A 14 3.06 -1.70 7.57
N ALA A 15 3.51 -2.65 8.40
CA ALA A 15 4.18 -3.83 7.89
C ALA A 15 3.25 -4.58 6.92
N ILE A 16 3.71 -4.86 5.69
CA ILE A 16 2.92 -5.57 4.67
C ILE A 16 2.43 -6.93 5.17
N ASN A 17 3.21 -7.59 6.03
CA ASN A 17 2.87 -8.86 6.66
C ASN A 17 1.62 -8.80 7.56
N ILE A 18 1.10 -7.62 7.90
CA ILE A 18 -0.16 -7.48 8.65
C ILE A 18 -1.33 -8.17 7.95
N ILE A 19 -1.29 -8.27 6.62
CA ILE A 19 -2.31 -8.95 5.81
C ILE A 19 -2.33 -10.47 6.06
N GLU A 20 -1.26 -11.06 6.58
CA GLU A 20 -1.19 -12.48 6.96
C GLU A 20 -1.50 -12.70 8.45
N CYS A 21 -1.65 -11.65 9.25
CA CYS A 21 -1.94 -11.76 10.68
C CYS A 21 -3.35 -12.35 10.89
N PRO A 22 -3.49 -13.52 11.55
CA PRO A 22 -4.79 -14.15 11.76
C PRO A 22 -5.79 -13.26 12.53
N GLU A 23 -5.31 -12.53 13.54
CA GLU A 23 -6.13 -11.62 14.35
C GLU A 23 -6.65 -10.46 13.50
N PHE A 24 -5.80 -9.89 12.65
CA PHE A 24 -6.19 -8.84 11.73
C PHE A 24 -7.22 -9.32 10.71
N ARG A 25 -7.00 -10.50 10.12
CA ARG A 25 -7.99 -11.12 9.21
C ARG A 25 -9.32 -11.39 9.90
N ARG A 26 -9.28 -11.83 11.16
CA ARG A 26 -10.48 -12.03 11.96
C ARG A 26 -11.24 -10.73 12.20
N LEU A 27 -10.54 -9.62 12.44
CA LEU A 27 -11.15 -8.29 12.56
C LEU A 27 -11.80 -7.86 11.24
N ILE A 28 -11.14 -8.06 10.10
CA ILE A 28 -11.74 -7.79 8.78
C ILE A 28 -13.04 -8.57 8.61
N ARG A 29 -13.05 -9.86 8.93
CA ARG A 29 -14.24 -10.72 8.83
C ARG A 29 -15.32 -10.39 9.85
N LEU A 30 -14.96 -9.85 11.02
CA LEU A 30 -15.94 -9.32 11.97
C LEU A 30 -16.69 -8.11 11.39
N LEU A 31 -15.99 -7.26 10.64
CA LEU A 31 -16.55 -6.08 10.00
C LEU A 31 -17.27 -6.40 8.68
N GLN A 32 -16.90 -7.49 8.01
CA GLN A 32 -17.51 -7.99 6.77
C GLN A 32 -17.73 -9.51 6.87
N PRO A 33 -18.82 -9.94 7.54
CA PRO A 33 -19.08 -11.36 7.82
C PRO A 33 -19.29 -12.21 6.57
N GLU A 34 -19.65 -11.61 5.44
CA GLU A 34 -19.85 -12.31 4.17
C GLU A 34 -18.53 -12.76 3.52
N LEU A 35 -17.39 -12.26 4.02
CA LEU A 35 -16.08 -12.47 3.43
C LEU A 35 -15.48 -13.81 3.90
N ASN A 36 -15.06 -14.64 2.95
CA ASN A 36 -14.33 -15.86 3.22
C ASN A 36 -12.83 -15.59 3.34
N GLU A 37 -12.11 -16.54 3.94
CA GLU A 37 -10.66 -16.46 4.09
C GLU A 37 -9.95 -16.35 2.72
N SER A 38 -10.47 -17.07 1.72
CA SER A 38 -9.96 -17.04 0.35
C SER A 38 -10.16 -15.70 -0.35
N ASP A 39 -11.09 -14.88 0.14
CA ASP A 39 -11.38 -13.56 -0.42
C ASP A 39 -10.38 -12.51 0.08
N ILE A 40 -9.59 -12.82 1.12
CA ILE A 40 -8.50 -11.96 1.59
C ILE A 40 -7.23 -12.37 0.86
N TYR A 41 -6.66 -11.45 0.09
CA TYR A 41 -5.42 -11.71 -0.64
C TYR A 41 -4.27 -11.98 0.31
N HIS A 42 -3.48 -12.99 -0.05
CA HIS A 42 -2.20 -13.27 0.58
C HIS A 42 -1.13 -12.28 0.10
N HIS A 43 -0.01 -12.27 0.83
CA HIS A 43 1.14 -11.40 0.68
C HIS A 43 1.55 -11.21 -0.79
N THR A 44 1.68 -12.28 -1.58
CA THR A 44 2.09 -12.18 -2.99
C THR A 44 1.13 -11.31 -3.81
N LYS A 45 -0.17 -11.58 -3.72
CA LYS A 45 -1.19 -10.79 -4.43
C LYS A 45 -1.34 -9.38 -3.86
N PHE A 46 -1.13 -9.22 -2.57
CA PHE A 46 -1.14 -7.91 -1.95
C PHE A 46 0.04 -7.03 -2.40
N CYS A 47 1.24 -7.60 -2.52
CA CYS A 47 2.41 -6.93 -3.08
C CYS A 47 2.20 -6.51 -4.53
N GLU A 48 1.60 -7.36 -5.36
CA GLU A 48 1.23 -6.99 -6.74
C GLU A 48 0.34 -5.74 -6.76
N LEU A 49 -0.65 -5.66 -5.87
CA LEU A 49 -1.51 -4.47 -5.77
C LEU A 49 -0.79 -3.21 -5.26
N ILE A 50 0.16 -3.37 -4.33
CA ILE A 50 0.98 -2.24 -3.87
C ILE A 50 1.82 -1.71 -5.03
N LEU A 51 2.42 -2.59 -5.84
CA LEU A 51 3.21 -2.20 -7.01
C LEU A 51 2.35 -1.50 -8.06
N GLU A 52 1.15 -2.01 -8.35
CA GLU A 52 0.20 -1.36 -9.25
C GLU A 52 -0.18 0.04 -8.76
N ALA A 53 -0.48 0.18 -7.45
CA ALA A 53 -0.78 1.47 -6.84
C ALA A 53 0.44 2.42 -6.86
N PHE A 54 1.64 1.89 -6.69
CA PHE A 54 2.88 2.64 -6.81
C PHE A 54 3.07 3.16 -8.24
N ASP A 55 2.87 2.33 -9.26
CA ASP A 55 3.02 2.74 -10.65
C ASP A 55 2.05 3.87 -11.01
N GLU A 56 0.78 3.77 -10.59
CA GLU A 56 -0.21 4.85 -10.75
C GLU A 56 0.26 6.15 -10.08
N TYR A 57 0.73 6.07 -8.84
CA TYR A 57 1.18 7.23 -8.07
C TYR A 57 2.47 7.81 -8.66
N PHE A 58 3.39 6.97 -9.10
CA PHE A 58 4.67 7.38 -9.66
C PHE A 58 4.49 8.13 -10.98
N GLU A 59 3.55 7.71 -11.84
CA GLU A 59 3.19 8.45 -13.05
C GLU A 59 2.49 9.79 -12.77
N ALA A 60 1.72 9.90 -11.68
CA ALA A 60 1.22 11.19 -11.22
C ALA A 60 2.37 12.09 -10.72
N LEU A 61 3.25 11.55 -9.87
CA LEU A 61 4.39 12.25 -9.31
C LEU A 61 5.35 12.78 -10.40
N LYS A 62 5.62 11.99 -11.45
CA LYS A 62 6.44 12.44 -12.59
C LYS A 62 5.86 13.71 -13.24
N ARG A 63 4.54 13.76 -13.44
CA ARG A 63 3.86 14.92 -14.01
C ARG A 63 3.98 16.14 -13.09
N ASP A 64 3.81 15.94 -11.79
CA ASP A 64 3.97 17.00 -10.79
C ASP A 64 5.41 17.54 -10.72
N LEU A 65 6.40 16.64 -10.83
CA LEU A 65 7.81 17.01 -10.85
C LEU A 65 8.20 17.85 -12.07
N VAL A 66 7.65 17.54 -13.26
CA VAL A 66 7.84 18.37 -14.46
C VAL A 66 7.36 19.80 -14.22
N MET A 67 6.25 19.97 -13.49
CA MET A 67 5.69 21.29 -13.15
C MET A 67 6.44 22.00 -12.02
N ALA A 68 7.28 21.29 -11.26
CA ALA A 68 8.01 21.82 -10.11
C ALA A 68 9.44 22.31 -10.45
N GLN A 69 9.76 22.50 -11.73
CA GLN A 69 11.09 22.90 -12.18
C GLN A 69 11.62 24.15 -11.42
N GLY A 70 12.85 24.05 -10.89
CA GLY A 70 13.49 25.11 -10.10
C GLY A 70 13.08 25.16 -8.63
N LYS A 71 12.19 24.27 -8.16
CA LYS A 71 11.76 24.14 -6.75
C LYS A 71 12.06 22.77 -6.14
N ILE A 72 12.90 21.98 -6.80
CA ILE A 72 13.26 20.62 -6.37
C ILE A 72 14.59 20.69 -5.63
N SER A 73 14.65 20.10 -4.43
CA SER A 73 15.88 19.86 -3.68
C SER A 73 16.01 18.37 -3.42
N PHE A 74 17.19 17.82 -3.63
CA PHE A 74 17.49 16.42 -3.38
C PHE A 74 18.18 16.28 -2.03
N THR A 75 17.63 15.44 -1.16
CA THR A 75 18.23 15.10 0.13
C THR A 75 18.56 13.63 0.10
N SER A 76 19.80 13.27 0.46
CA SER A 76 20.24 11.89 0.59
C SER A 76 20.54 11.64 2.05
N ASP A 77 19.94 10.58 2.59
CA ASP A 77 20.23 10.11 3.93
C ASP A 77 21.07 8.83 3.83
N LEU A 78 22.25 8.84 4.47
CA LEU A 78 23.27 7.79 4.38
C LEU A 78 23.66 7.37 5.80
N TRP A 79 23.31 6.14 6.15
CA TRP A 79 23.65 5.52 7.43
C TRP A 79 24.41 4.20 7.22
N SER A 80 25.23 3.82 8.21
CA SER A 80 26.03 2.58 8.25
C SER A 80 25.50 1.58 9.26
#